data_AF-A0A1M7NVR9-F1
#
_entry.id   AF-A0A1M7NVR9-F1
#
_cell.length_a   1.000
_cell.length_b   1.000
_cell.length_c   1.000
_cell.angle_alpha   90.00
_cell.angle_beta   90.00
_cell.angle_gamma   90.00
#
_symmetry.space_group_name_H-M   'P 1'
#
loop_
_entity.id
_entity.type
_entity.pdbx_description
1 polymer ?
#
loop_
_entity_poly.entity_id
_entity_poly.type
_entity_poly.pdbx_seq_one_letter_code
_entity_poly.pdbx_strand_id
1 'polypeptide(L)'
;MERSEIVKKLESDNIDEIISAIDFIVDELLCLSSRSLMILRKNSEFRPFIAERFYRIIHEYKGRLERGYLEHGEEDSDLRFWLSSLLVIYDKNEDFILDIYKHVANNEDDKDLLGLNILIEKKVANVETIIIEKLRRIVFNIKNFDRIAFYLEKLKTLSVDLPDDVSEKMNLYNRHIDFKWQRLSY
;
A
#
# COMPACT_ATOMS: atom_id res chain seq x y z
N MET A 1 8.09 7.25 -29.75
CA MET A 1 8.53 8.61 -29.43
C MET A 1 9.67 8.49 -28.43
N GLU A 2 10.80 9.16 -28.62
CA GLU A 2 11.91 9.07 -27.67
C GLU A 2 11.57 9.80 -26.36
N ARG A 3 12.11 9.34 -25.22
CA ARG A 3 11.83 9.93 -23.89
C ARG A 3 12.15 11.43 -23.83
N SER A 4 13.15 11.87 -24.58
CA SER A 4 13.56 13.27 -24.75
C SER A 4 12.53 14.13 -25.48
N GLU A 5 11.77 13.54 -26.41
CA GLU A 5 10.78 14.22 -27.23
C GLU A 5 9.47 14.41 -26.46
N ILE A 6 9.10 13.44 -25.61
CA ILE A 6 7.96 13.55 -24.69
C ILE A 6 8.18 14.70 -23.70
N VAL A 7 9.36 14.79 -23.10
CA VAL A 7 9.68 15.85 -22.12
C VAL A 7 9.57 17.24 -22.76
N LYS A 8 10.12 17.42 -23.97
CA LYS A 8 10.01 18.70 -24.69
C LYS A 8 8.55 19.10 -24.97
N LYS A 9 7.68 18.14 -25.29
CA LYS A 9 6.26 18.42 -25.52
C LYS A 9 5.51 18.75 -24.23
N LEU A 10 5.89 18.16 -23.10
CA LEU A 10 5.33 18.48 -21.78
C LEU A 10 5.72 19.88 -21.29
N GLU A 11 6.87 20.40 -21.74
CA GLU A 11 7.37 21.75 -21.44
C GLU A 11 6.94 22.79 -22.49
N SER A 12 6.10 22.42 -23.45
CA SER A 12 5.62 23.31 -24.51
C SER A 12 4.59 24.31 -23.97
N ASP A 13 4.56 25.52 -24.53
CA ASP A 13 3.47 26.49 -24.29
C ASP A 13 2.20 26.14 -25.09
N ASN A 14 2.25 25.15 -25.99
CA ASN A 14 1.12 24.68 -26.78
C ASN A 14 0.37 23.54 -26.08
N ILE A 15 -0.85 23.82 -25.61
CA ILE A 15 -1.69 22.87 -24.87
C ILE A 15 -1.96 21.58 -25.66
N ASP A 16 -2.08 21.63 -26.98
CA ASP A 16 -2.33 20.44 -27.81
C ASP A 16 -1.11 19.50 -27.83
N GLU A 17 0.11 20.05 -27.76
CA GLU A 17 1.33 19.27 -27.67
C GLU A 17 1.48 18.61 -26.28
N ILE A 18 1.12 19.33 -25.22
CA ILE A 18 1.07 18.81 -23.86
C ILE A 18 0.05 17.66 -23.78
N ILE A 19 -1.19 17.87 -24.27
CA ILE A 19 -2.25 16.86 -24.27
C ILE A 19 -1.79 15.63 -25.06
N SER A 20 -1.24 15.82 -26.26
CA SER A 20 -0.74 14.71 -27.09
C SER A 20 0.39 13.92 -26.40
N ALA A 21 1.27 14.60 -25.66
CA ALA A 21 2.30 13.92 -24.87
C ALA A 21 1.71 13.15 -23.69
N ILE A 22 0.71 13.70 -23.00
CA ILE A 22 -0.01 13.04 -21.92
C ILE A 22 -0.75 11.80 -22.44
N ASP A 23 -1.52 11.92 -23.52
CA ASP A 23 -2.25 10.81 -24.14
C ASP A 23 -1.30 9.67 -24.53
N PHE A 24 -0.15 9.99 -25.13
CA PHE A 24 0.87 9.00 -25.45
C PHE A 24 1.41 8.28 -24.20
N ILE A 25 1.70 9.00 -23.11
CA ILE A 25 2.15 8.41 -21.85
C ILE A 25 1.07 7.51 -21.26
N VAL A 26 -0.19 7.97 -21.27
CA VAL A 26 -1.33 7.23 -20.76
C VAL A 26 -1.53 5.95 -21.56
N ASP A 27 -1.47 5.99 -22.89
CA ASP A 27 -1.61 4.82 -23.76
C ASP A 27 -0.45 3.81 -23.56
N GLU A 28 0.79 4.27 -23.44
CA GLU A 28 1.94 3.42 -23.11
C GLU A 28 1.76 2.75 -21.74
N LEU A 29 1.35 3.52 -20.72
CA LEU A 29 1.07 2.99 -19.39
C LEU A 29 -0.11 2.01 -19.41
N LEU A 30 -1.18 2.29 -20.14
CA LEU A 30 -2.32 1.39 -20.32
C LEU A 30 -1.90 0.13 -21.06
N CYS A 31 -1.02 0.22 -22.06
CA CYS A 31 -0.48 -0.93 -22.78
C CYS A 31 0.40 -1.80 -21.87
N LEU A 32 1.30 -1.20 -21.09
CA LEU A 32 2.14 -1.91 -20.12
C LEU A 32 1.30 -2.53 -18.99
N SER A 33 0.30 -1.79 -18.51
CA SER A 33 -0.66 -2.26 -17.50
C SER A 33 -1.51 -3.40 -18.06
N SER A 34 -2.01 -3.27 -19.28
CA SER A 34 -2.79 -4.31 -19.99
C SER A 34 -1.95 -5.55 -20.25
N ARG A 35 -0.69 -5.41 -20.66
CA ARG A 35 0.25 -6.55 -20.79
C ARG A 35 0.50 -7.22 -19.43
N SER A 36 0.67 -6.43 -18.37
CA SER A 36 0.77 -6.95 -17.02
C SER A 36 -0.52 -7.70 -16.65
N LEU A 37 -1.70 -7.12 -16.89
CA LEU A 37 -3.02 -7.72 -16.68
C LEU A 37 -3.29 -8.96 -17.55
N MET A 38 -2.74 -9.05 -18.76
CA MET A 38 -2.80 -10.24 -19.61
C MET A 38 -1.93 -11.37 -19.07
N ILE A 39 -0.76 -11.05 -18.51
CA ILE A 39 0.04 -11.99 -17.72
C ILE A 39 -0.75 -12.39 -16.46
N LEU A 40 -1.45 -11.46 -15.81
CA LEU A 40 -2.35 -11.74 -14.68
C LEU A 40 -3.56 -12.61 -15.05
N ARG A 41 -4.00 -12.61 -16.31
CA ARG A 41 -5.04 -13.53 -16.77
C ARG A 41 -4.56 -14.99 -16.71
N LYS A 42 -3.24 -15.20 -16.88
CA LYS A 42 -2.60 -16.52 -16.74
C LYS A 42 -2.29 -16.88 -15.28
N ASN A 43 -2.27 -15.92 -14.35
CA ASN A 43 -1.92 -16.17 -12.96
C ASN A 43 -2.74 -15.29 -12.00
N SER A 44 -3.86 -15.84 -11.50
CA SER A 44 -4.83 -15.15 -10.63
C SER A 44 -4.24 -14.66 -9.32
N GLU A 45 -3.16 -15.28 -8.84
CA GLU A 45 -2.52 -14.96 -7.56
C GLU A 45 -1.90 -13.56 -7.53
N PHE A 46 -1.48 -13.03 -8.69
CA PHE A 46 -0.82 -11.72 -8.76
C PHE A 46 -1.78 -10.53 -8.94
N ARG A 47 -3.06 -10.79 -9.24
CA ARG A 47 -4.05 -9.71 -9.49
C ARG A 47 -4.23 -8.76 -8.30
N PRO A 48 -4.36 -9.25 -7.05
CA PRO A 48 -4.56 -8.38 -5.90
C PRO A 48 -3.39 -7.43 -5.70
N PHE A 49 -2.15 -7.90 -5.92
CA PHE A 49 -0.95 -7.08 -5.79
C PHE A 49 -0.93 -5.91 -6.77
N ILE A 50 -1.25 -6.16 -8.05
CA ILE A 50 -1.23 -5.11 -9.07
C ILE A 50 -2.34 -4.08 -8.81
N ALA A 51 -3.55 -4.54 -8.46
CA ALA A 51 -4.64 -3.65 -8.09
C ALA A 51 -4.28 -2.80 -6.84
N GLU A 52 -3.66 -3.42 -5.84
CA GLU A 52 -3.12 -2.73 -4.67
C GLU A 52 -2.05 -1.68 -5.07
N ARG A 53 -1.15 -1.99 -6.02
CA ARG A 53 -0.15 -1.03 -6.50
C ARG A 53 -0.79 0.16 -7.23
N PHE A 54 -1.83 -0.05 -8.01
CA PHE A 54 -2.56 1.06 -8.63
C PHE A 54 -3.30 1.90 -7.58
N TYR A 55 -3.98 1.26 -6.63
CA TYR A 55 -4.64 1.96 -5.52
C TYR A 55 -3.63 2.80 -4.72
N ARG A 56 -2.48 2.22 -4.38
CA ARG A 56 -1.36 2.89 -3.72
C ARG A 56 -0.96 4.17 -4.43
N ILE A 57 -0.73 4.09 -5.75
CA ILE A 57 -0.30 5.24 -6.55
C ILE A 57 -1.36 6.34 -6.42
N ILE A 58 -2.62 6.05 -6.74
CA ILE A 58 -3.70 7.06 -6.70
C ILE A 58 -3.80 7.68 -5.29
N HIS A 59 -3.76 6.85 -4.25
CA HIS A 59 -3.88 7.30 -2.86
C HIS A 59 -2.67 8.10 -2.36
N GLU A 60 -1.44 7.66 -2.64
CA GLU A 60 -0.22 8.39 -2.25
C GLU A 60 -0.13 9.75 -2.94
N TYR A 61 -0.46 9.82 -4.23
CA TYR A 61 -0.44 11.09 -4.97
C TYR A 61 -1.52 12.05 -4.46
N LYS A 62 -2.73 11.56 -4.14
CA LYS A 62 -3.76 12.36 -3.46
C LYS A 62 -3.25 12.91 -2.13
N GLY A 63 -2.65 12.08 -1.28
CA GLY A 63 -2.12 12.52 0.02
C GLY A 63 -0.88 13.43 -0.08
N ARG A 64 -0.09 13.35 -1.15
CA ARG A 64 0.99 14.30 -1.43
C ARG A 64 0.44 15.67 -1.85
N LEU A 65 -0.61 15.71 -2.66
CA LEU A 65 -1.29 16.96 -3.02
C LEU A 65 -1.87 17.64 -1.78
N GLU A 66 -2.60 16.89 -0.95
CA GLU A 66 -3.17 17.43 0.30
C GLU A 66 -2.10 18.04 1.23
N ARG A 67 -0.92 17.41 1.33
CA ARG A 67 0.22 17.97 2.07
C ARG A 67 0.83 19.19 1.39
N GLY A 68 1.05 19.13 0.08
CA GLY A 68 1.57 20.26 -0.69
C GLY A 68 0.67 21.49 -0.61
N TYR A 69 -0.65 21.32 -0.53
CA TYR A 69 -1.59 22.43 -0.33
C TYR A 69 -1.43 23.09 1.04
N LEU A 70 -1.27 22.29 2.10
CA LEU A 70 -0.99 22.81 3.44
C LEU A 70 0.33 23.58 3.50
N GLU A 71 1.30 23.22 2.66
CA GLU A 71 2.65 23.80 2.62
C GLU A 71 2.79 25.00 1.68
N HIS A 72 2.05 25.04 0.57
CA HIS A 72 2.27 26.01 -0.53
C HIS A 72 1.03 26.80 -0.96
N GLY A 73 -0.17 26.45 -0.47
CA GLY A 73 -1.40 27.23 -0.73
C GLY A 73 -1.94 27.21 -2.16
N GLU A 74 -1.29 26.53 -3.10
CA GLU A 74 -1.74 26.38 -4.49
C GLU A 74 -2.62 25.14 -4.63
N GLU A 75 -3.95 25.30 -4.61
CA GLU A 75 -4.91 24.19 -4.75
C GLU A 75 -5.19 23.85 -6.22
N ASP A 76 -4.87 22.61 -6.64
CA ASP A 76 -5.26 22.04 -7.94
C ASP A 76 -6.54 21.20 -7.79
N SER A 77 -7.68 21.89 -7.84
CA SER A 77 -9.00 21.30 -7.62
C SER A 77 -9.38 20.23 -8.63
N ASP A 78 -8.92 20.36 -9.88
CA ASP A 78 -9.26 19.44 -10.95
C ASP A 78 -8.51 18.12 -10.79
N LEU A 79 -7.21 18.16 -10.53
CA LEU A 79 -6.42 16.97 -10.24
C LEU A 79 -6.94 16.24 -8.99
N ARG A 80 -7.30 16.99 -7.95
CA ARG A 80 -7.92 16.45 -6.73
C ARG A 80 -9.25 15.74 -7.03
N PHE A 81 -10.09 16.33 -7.88
CA PHE A 81 -11.36 15.74 -8.30
C PHE A 81 -11.14 14.44 -9.08
N TRP A 82 -10.22 14.42 -10.04
CA TRP A 82 -9.92 13.24 -10.85
C TRP A 82 -9.37 12.08 -10.02
N LEU A 83 -8.39 12.33 -9.15
CA LEU A 83 -7.85 11.29 -8.25
C LEU A 83 -8.92 10.76 -7.29
N SER A 84 -9.78 11.64 -6.77
CA SER A 84 -10.91 11.23 -5.92
C SER A 84 -11.93 10.39 -6.68
N SER A 85 -12.23 10.74 -7.93
CA SER A 85 -13.15 9.99 -8.80
C SER A 85 -12.61 8.59 -9.11
N LEU A 86 -11.31 8.46 -9.37
CA LEU A 86 -10.65 7.17 -9.60
C LEU A 86 -10.69 6.29 -8.33
N LEU A 87 -10.41 6.85 -7.15
CA LEU A 87 -10.53 6.10 -5.88
C LEU A 87 -11.95 5.57 -5.66
N VAL A 88 -12.97 6.38 -5.95
CA VAL A 88 -14.38 5.97 -5.81
C VAL A 88 -14.72 4.77 -6.71
N ILE A 89 -14.14 4.69 -7.91
CA ILE A 89 -14.35 3.54 -8.81
C ILE A 89 -13.72 2.27 -8.22
N TYR A 90 -12.49 2.37 -7.69
CA TYR A 90 -11.83 1.23 -7.05
C TYR A 90 -12.57 0.78 -5.77
N ASP A 91 -13.05 1.73 -4.96
CA ASP A 91 -13.76 1.45 -3.71
C ASP A 91 -15.10 0.72 -3.92
N LYS A 92 -15.78 0.95 -5.04
CA LYS A 92 -17.05 0.27 -5.38
C LYS A 92 -16.86 -1.16 -5.87
N ASN A 93 -15.63 -1.60 -6.10
CA ASN A 93 -15.35 -2.94 -6.59
C ASN A 93 -15.26 -3.92 -5.40
N GLU A 94 -16.38 -4.57 -5.06
CA GLU A 94 -16.44 -5.52 -3.94
C GLU A 94 -15.53 -6.74 -4.15
N ASP A 95 -15.37 -7.20 -5.40
CA ASP A 95 -14.47 -8.30 -5.74
C ASP A 95 -13.00 -7.95 -5.42
N PHE A 96 -12.62 -6.68 -5.61
CA PHE A 96 -11.29 -6.19 -5.29
C PHE A 96 -10.99 -6.22 -3.78
N ILE A 97 -11.93 -5.78 -2.94
CA ILE A 97 -11.75 -5.81 -1.47
C ILE A 97 -11.66 -7.25 -0.97
N LEU A 98 -12.49 -8.14 -1.51
CA LEU A 98 -12.46 -9.56 -1.18
C LEU A 98 -11.14 -10.23 -1.60
N ASP A 99 -10.61 -9.87 -2.76
CA ASP A 99 -9.35 -10.39 -3.27
C ASP A 99 -8.15 -9.90 -2.45
N ILE A 100 -8.14 -8.62 -2.02
CA ILE A 100 -7.15 -8.12 -1.05
C ILE A 100 -7.27 -8.88 0.27
N TYR A 101 -8.49 -9.10 0.78
CA TYR A 101 -8.70 -9.83 2.02
C TYR A 101 -8.11 -11.24 1.96
N LYS A 102 -8.42 -12.00 0.91
CA LYS A 102 -7.87 -13.35 0.69
C LYS A 102 -6.35 -13.32 0.58
N HIS A 103 -5.83 -12.34 -0.17
CA HIS A 103 -4.40 -12.17 -0.37
C HIS A 103 -3.68 -11.92 0.96
N VAL A 104 -4.15 -10.96 1.75
CA VAL A 104 -3.62 -10.61 3.07
C VAL A 104 -3.75 -11.79 4.03
N ALA A 105 -4.88 -12.50 4.06
CA ALA A 105 -5.06 -13.64 4.96
C ALA A 105 -4.09 -14.80 4.69
N ASN A 106 -3.73 -15.02 3.42
CA ASN A 106 -2.94 -16.19 3.00
C ASN A 106 -1.43 -15.92 2.88
N ASN A 107 -1.01 -14.68 2.71
CA ASN A 107 0.41 -14.36 2.59
C ASN A 107 1.06 -14.19 3.96
N GLU A 108 2.36 -14.45 4.03
CA GLU A 108 3.11 -14.19 5.24
C GLU A 108 3.65 -12.77 5.22
N ASP A 109 4.36 -12.34 4.18
CA ASP A 109 5.02 -11.04 4.14
C ASP A 109 4.21 -9.95 3.42
N ASP A 110 3.55 -9.10 4.21
CA ASP A 110 2.77 -7.95 3.70
C ASP A 110 3.30 -6.61 4.22
N LYS A 111 4.52 -6.57 4.80
CA LYS A 111 5.13 -5.34 5.31
C LYS A 111 5.21 -4.25 4.22
N ASP A 112 5.56 -4.66 3.01
CA ASP A 112 5.70 -3.77 1.85
C ASP A 112 4.41 -3.66 1.01
N LEU A 113 3.30 -4.18 1.55
CA LEU A 113 1.99 -4.22 0.91
C LEU A 113 1.02 -3.30 1.67
N LEU A 114 0.24 -2.52 0.92
CA LEU A 114 -0.82 -1.68 1.45
C LEU A 114 -2.10 -2.44 1.75
N GLY A 115 -2.19 -3.74 1.41
CA GLY A 115 -3.40 -4.53 1.61
C GLY A 115 -4.01 -4.38 3.00
N LEU A 116 -3.21 -4.52 4.08
CA LEU A 116 -3.72 -4.32 5.45
C LEU A 116 -4.19 -2.89 5.72
N ASN A 117 -3.46 -1.88 5.24
CA ASN A 117 -3.87 -0.48 5.40
C ASN A 117 -5.20 -0.20 4.69
N ILE A 118 -5.38 -0.74 3.48
CA ILE A 118 -6.63 -0.62 2.71
C ILE A 118 -7.78 -1.27 3.48
N LEU A 119 -7.61 -2.51 3.96
CA LEU A 119 -8.66 -3.21 4.71
C LEU A 119 -9.05 -2.48 6.01
N ILE A 120 -8.07 -1.90 6.72
CA ILE A 120 -8.30 -1.10 7.94
C ILE A 120 -9.07 0.19 7.61
N GLU A 121 -8.62 0.94 6.60
CA GLU A 121 -9.26 2.19 6.16
C GLU A 121 -10.72 1.95 5.76
N LYS A 122 -10.98 0.85 5.04
CA LYS A 122 -12.33 0.44 4.62
C LYS A 122 -13.14 -0.22 5.72
N LYS A 123 -12.59 -0.39 6.93
CA LYS A 123 -13.24 -1.03 8.09
C LYS A 123 -13.80 -2.42 7.75
N VAL A 124 -13.04 -3.20 6.97
CA VAL A 124 -13.41 -4.58 6.67
C VAL A 124 -13.41 -5.38 7.98
N ALA A 125 -14.43 -6.21 8.19
CA ALA A 125 -14.57 -6.99 9.41
C ALA A 125 -13.43 -8.03 9.57
N ASN A 126 -13.07 -8.33 10.82
CA ASN A 126 -12.11 -9.37 11.19
C ASN A 126 -10.65 -9.15 10.74
N VAL A 127 -10.29 -7.94 10.32
CA VAL A 127 -8.91 -7.61 9.94
C VAL A 127 -7.96 -7.78 11.13
N GLU A 128 -8.42 -7.43 12.33
CA GLU A 128 -7.73 -7.67 13.59
C GLU A 128 -7.40 -9.14 13.82
N THR A 129 -8.32 -10.05 13.45
CA THR A 129 -8.10 -11.49 13.58
C THR A 129 -6.99 -11.95 12.66
N ILE A 130 -6.92 -11.44 11.43
CA ILE A 130 -5.83 -11.75 10.49
C ILE A 130 -4.49 -11.27 11.06
N ILE A 131 -4.43 -10.06 11.59
CA ILE A 131 -3.19 -9.49 12.15
C ILE A 131 -2.72 -10.31 13.37
N ILE A 132 -3.65 -10.70 14.26
CA ILE A 132 -3.36 -11.55 15.41
C ILE A 132 -2.81 -12.91 14.96
N GLU A 133 -3.45 -13.56 13.99
CA GLU A 133 -2.98 -14.86 13.47
C GLU A 133 -1.59 -14.76 12.82
N LYS A 134 -1.29 -13.67 12.12
CA LYS A 134 0.05 -13.40 11.59
C LYS A 134 1.07 -13.21 12.71
N LEU A 135 0.74 -12.48 13.77
CA LEU A 135 1.59 -12.34 14.96
C LEU A 135 1.78 -13.67 15.70
N ARG A 136 0.78 -14.56 15.70
CA ARG A 136 0.93 -15.90 16.27
C ARG A 136 1.92 -16.77 15.49
N ARG A 137 1.91 -16.67 14.16
CA ARG A 137 2.77 -17.48 13.28
C ARG A 137 4.19 -16.94 13.18
N ILE A 138 4.38 -15.63 13.26
CA ILE A 138 5.70 -15.01 13.10
C ILE A 138 6.64 -15.42 14.23
N VAL A 139 7.90 -15.69 13.88
CA VAL A 139 8.97 -15.94 14.86
C VAL A 139 9.50 -14.59 15.36
N PHE A 140 9.44 -14.35 16.67
CA PHE A 140 9.90 -13.11 17.29
C PHE A 140 11.44 -13.11 17.35
N ASN A 141 12.05 -12.43 16.38
CA ASN A 141 13.50 -12.27 16.28
C ASN A 141 13.83 -10.92 15.61
N ILE A 142 15.11 -10.53 15.64
CA ILE A 142 15.56 -9.24 15.08
C ILE A 142 15.29 -9.11 13.56
N LYS A 143 15.31 -10.22 12.81
CA LYS A 143 15.05 -10.19 11.36
C LYS A 143 13.60 -9.82 11.04
N ASN A 144 12.68 -10.17 11.93
CA ASN A 144 11.25 -9.91 11.79
C ASN A 144 10.79 -8.63 12.52
N PHE A 145 11.72 -7.86 13.11
CA PHE A 145 11.38 -6.71 13.96
C PHE A 145 10.42 -5.73 13.28
N ASP A 146 10.73 -5.28 12.06
CA ASP A 146 9.90 -4.33 11.33
C ASP A 146 8.49 -4.85 11.07
N ARG A 147 8.36 -6.14 10.75
CA ARG A 147 7.07 -6.77 10.46
C ARG A 147 6.22 -6.93 11.73
N ILE A 148 6.87 -7.25 12.86
CA ILE A 148 6.21 -7.30 14.17
C ILE A 148 5.75 -5.89 14.56
N ALA A 149 6.63 -4.89 14.48
CA ALA A 149 6.31 -3.50 14.79
C ALA A 149 5.14 -2.98 13.94
N PHE A 150 5.17 -3.27 12.64
CA PHE A 150 4.08 -2.94 11.71
C PHE A 150 2.73 -3.52 12.17
N TYR A 151 2.65 -4.82 12.45
CA TYR A 151 1.39 -5.45 12.89
C TYR A 151 0.90 -4.92 14.24
N LEU A 152 1.81 -4.68 15.20
CA LEU A 152 1.46 -4.09 16.49
C LEU A 152 0.93 -2.66 16.35
N GLU A 153 1.51 -1.86 15.46
CA GLU A 153 1.02 -0.51 15.14
C GLU A 153 -0.40 -0.57 14.57
N LYS A 154 -0.70 -1.54 13.69
CA LYS A 154 -2.06 -1.70 13.13
C LYS A 154 -3.08 -2.11 14.19
N LEU A 155 -2.76 -3.04 15.08
CA LEU A 155 -3.65 -3.38 16.19
C LEU A 155 -3.90 -2.20 17.12
N LYS A 156 -2.88 -1.37 17.37
CA LYS A 156 -3.03 -0.13 18.15
C LYS A 156 -3.99 0.85 17.47
N THR A 157 -3.87 1.05 16.14
CA THR A 157 -4.79 1.90 15.37
C THR A 157 -6.23 1.38 15.42
N LEU A 158 -6.40 0.05 15.43
CA LEU A 158 -7.70 -0.60 15.58
C LEU A 158 -8.22 -0.63 17.03
N SER A 159 -7.45 -0.14 18.01
CA SER A 159 -7.78 -0.22 19.44
C SER A 159 -8.06 -1.64 19.92
N VAL A 160 -7.28 -2.61 19.42
CA VAL A 160 -7.42 -4.04 19.76
C VAL A 160 -6.37 -4.43 20.79
N ASP A 161 -6.82 -4.99 21.91
CA ASP A 161 -5.94 -5.55 22.93
C ASP A 161 -5.22 -6.80 22.41
N LEU A 162 -3.96 -6.95 22.82
CA LEU A 162 -3.17 -8.11 22.44
C LEU A 162 -3.62 -9.35 23.24
N PRO A 163 -3.91 -10.47 22.56
CA PRO A 163 -4.14 -11.74 23.26
C PRO A 163 -2.94 -12.14 24.12
N ASP A 164 -3.22 -12.80 25.25
CA ASP A 164 -2.20 -13.21 26.24
C ASP A 164 -1.03 -13.97 25.60
N ASP A 165 -1.33 -14.88 24.67
CA ASP A 165 -0.32 -15.70 23.99
C ASP A 165 0.66 -14.89 23.13
N VAL A 166 0.18 -13.82 22.49
CA VAL A 166 1.01 -12.89 21.71
C VAL A 166 1.79 -11.97 22.65
N SER A 167 1.17 -11.51 23.73
CA SER A 167 1.78 -10.69 24.77
C SER A 167 2.95 -11.42 25.47
N GLU A 168 2.79 -12.70 25.78
CA GLU A 168 3.85 -13.55 26.34
C GLU A 168 5.03 -13.70 25.38
N LYS A 169 4.78 -13.94 24.08
CA LYS A 169 5.83 -13.97 23.05
C LYS A 169 6.62 -12.67 22.98
N MET A 170 5.92 -11.53 23.02
CA MET A 170 6.54 -10.21 23.00
C MET A 170 7.40 -9.96 24.25
N ASN A 171 6.90 -10.33 25.43
CA ASN A 171 7.64 -10.21 26.68
C ASN A 171 8.91 -11.06 26.69
N LEU A 172 8.84 -12.30 26.18
CA LEU A 172 10.01 -13.16 26.04
C LEU A 172 11.03 -12.56 25.07
N TYR A 173 10.58 -12.01 23.94
CA TYR A 173 11.43 -11.36 22.96
C TYR A 173 12.16 -10.13 23.51
N ASN A 174 11.44 -9.24 24.20
CA ASN A 174 12.01 -8.04 24.82
C ASN A 174 13.09 -8.40 25.84
N ARG A 175 12.82 -9.38 26.72
CA ARG A 175 13.83 -9.89 27.67
C ARG A 175 15.09 -10.39 26.96
N HIS A 176 14.95 -11.13 25.85
CA HIS A 176 16.11 -11.63 25.08
C HIS A 176 16.93 -10.51 24.44
N ILE A 177 16.28 -9.43 24.00
CA ILE A 177 16.97 -8.24 23.47
C ILE A 177 17.74 -7.55 24.59
N ASP A 178 17.10 -7.31 25.73
CA ASP A 178 17.73 -6.68 26.90
C ASP A 178 18.96 -7.46 27.36
N PHE A 179 18.87 -8.79 27.43
CA PHE A 179 20.02 -9.65 27.76
C PHE A 179 21.17 -9.55 26.74
N LYS A 180 20.87 -9.39 25.44
CA LYS A 180 21.91 -9.21 24.41
C LYS A 180 22.60 -7.85 24.54
N TRP A 181 21.87 -6.79 24.82
CA TRP A 181 22.46 -5.46 25.05
C TRP A 181 23.28 -5.40 26.33
N GLN A 182 22.82 -6.06 27.39
CA GLN A 182 23.58 -6.21 28.63
C GLN A 182 24.90 -6.96 28.39
N ARG A 183 24.93 -7.99 27.55
CA ARG A 183 26.18 -8.71 27.20
C ARG A 183 27.18 -7.89 26.36
N LEU A 184 26.73 -6.85 25.66
CA LEU A 184 27.59 -5.98 24.86
C LEU A 184 28.14 -4.79 25.66
N SER A 185 27.62 -4.56 26.87
CA SER A 185 28.01 -3.47 27.76
C SER A 185 28.96 -3.90 28.90
N TYR A 186 29.37 -5.18 28.91
CA TYR A 186 30.44 -5.76 29.72
C TYR A 186 31.61 -6.17 28.81
#